data_AF-A0A9P7Q072-F1
#
_entry.id   AF-A0A9P7Q072-F1
#
_cell.length_a   1.000
_cell.length_b   1.000
_cell.length_c   1.000
_cell.angle_alpha   90.00
_cell.angle_beta   90.00
_cell.angle_gamma   90.00
#
_symmetry.space_group_name_H-M   'P 1'
#
loop_
_entity.id
_entity.type
_entity.pdbx_description
1 polymer ?
#
loop_
_entity_poly.entity_id
_entity_poly.type
_entity_poly.pdbx_seq_one_letter_code
_entity_poly.pdbx_strand_id
1 'polypeptide(L)'
;MTDPASHTPQQKRPQILLGTFIHSKSRRQLEYLHHAAVAVDGQGMICAVVQSREGVEDPREEVLKVMGWTDKEADVVQCREGEFFFPGFI
;
A
#
# COMPACT_ATOMS: atom_id res chain seq x y z
N MET A 1 -23.94 33.08 10.75
CA MET A 1 -23.62 32.48 9.45
C MET A 1 -22.29 31.78 9.63
N THR A 2 -22.31 30.55 10.16
CA THR A 2 -21.12 29.75 10.49
C THR A 2 -20.83 28.81 9.35
N ASP A 3 -19.64 28.93 8.78
CA ASP A 3 -19.09 28.04 7.75
C ASP A 3 -18.88 26.64 8.36
N PRO A 4 -19.59 25.60 7.90
CA PRO A 4 -19.43 24.26 8.44
C PRO A 4 -18.12 23.69 7.89
N ALA A 5 -17.08 23.72 8.71
CA ALA A 5 -15.81 23.00 8.59
C ALA A 5 -15.70 22.09 7.34
N SER A 6 -15.28 22.69 6.22
CA SER A 6 -14.89 21.97 5.02
C SER A 6 -13.60 21.21 5.32
N HIS A 7 -13.73 20.02 5.91
CA HIS A 7 -12.65 19.04 5.99
C HIS A 7 -12.44 18.46 4.60
N THR A 8 -11.86 19.25 3.69
CA THR A 8 -11.31 18.69 2.47
C THR A 8 -10.12 17.84 2.90
N PRO A 9 -10.12 16.50 2.70
CA PRO A 9 -8.98 15.69 3.05
C PRO A 9 -7.77 16.27 2.33
N GLN A 10 -6.75 16.69 3.09
CA GLN A 10 -5.53 17.19 2.48
C GLN A 10 -4.94 16.05 1.65
N GLN A 11 -4.90 16.22 0.33
CA GLN A 11 -4.30 15.23 -0.57
C GLN A 11 -2.84 15.01 -0.16
N LYS A 12 -2.54 13.80 0.29
CA LYS A 12 -1.18 13.37 0.57
C LYS A 12 -0.54 12.92 -0.74
N ARG A 13 0.78 12.80 -0.75
CA ARG A 13 1.45 12.06 -1.83
C ARG A 13 1.00 10.60 -1.80
N PRO A 14 0.80 9.96 -2.97
CA PRO A 14 0.63 8.52 -3.05
C PRO A 14 1.82 7.80 -2.40
N GLN A 15 1.59 6.57 -1.97
CA GLN A 15 2.60 5.76 -1.31
C GLN A 15 2.70 4.37 -1.94
N ILE A 16 3.91 3.83 -1.96
CA ILE A 16 4.17 2.42 -2.24
C ILE A 16 4.74 1.81 -0.97
N LEU A 17 3.98 0.90 -0.36
CA LEU A 17 4.39 0.16 0.82
C LEU A 17 5.02 -1.16 0.36
N LEU A 18 6.28 -1.41 0.72
CA LEU A 18 7.06 -2.58 0.32
C LEU A 18 7.39 -3.45 1.55
N GLY A 19 7.08 -4.74 1.50
CA GLY A 19 7.42 -5.63 2.61
C GLY A 19 6.57 -6.89 2.67
N THR A 20 6.43 -7.41 3.89
CA THR A 20 5.50 -8.50 4.20
C THR A 20 4.17 -7.90 4.65
N PHE A 21 3.06 -8.36 4.06
CA PHE A 21 1.71 -8.02 4.49
C PHE A 21 1.05 -9.25 5.07
N ILE A 22 0.50 -9.12 6.28
CA ILE A 22 -0.24 -10.17 6.94
C ILE A 22 -1.65 -9.66 7.16
N HIS A 23 -2.65 -10.44 6.75
CA HIS A 23 -4.04 -10.11 7.04
C HIS A 23 -4.86 -11.36 7.34
N SER A 24 -6.03 -11.15 7.93
CA SER A 24 -7.01 -12.24 8.07
C SER A 24 -7.68 -12.49 6.73
N LYS A 25 -7.53 -13.70 6.20
CA LYS A 25 -8.29 -14.19 5.03
C LYS A 25 -9.67 -14.70 5.45
N SER A 26 -9.75 -15.27 6.65
CA SER A 26 -10.98 -15.66 7.32
C SER A 26 -10.80 -15.58 8.84
N ARG A 27 -11.87 -15.86 9.60
CA ARG A 27 -11.81 -15.90 11.08
C ARG A 27 -10.78 -16.86 11.67
N ARG A 28 -10.29 -17.83 10.89
CA ARG A 28 -9.38 -18.88 11.36
C ARG A 28 -8.08 -18.94 10.57
N GLN A 29 -7.88 -18.05 9.60
CA GLN A 29 -6.75 -18.12 8.68
C GLN A 29 -6.16 -16.74 8.43
N LEU A 30 -4.85 -16.65 8.65
CA LEU A 30 -4.02 -15.56 8.17
C LEU A 30 -3.47 -15.90 6.78
N GLU A 31 -3.36 -14.87 5.95
CA GLU A 31 -2.64 -14.92 4.68
C GLU A 31 -1.42 -14.02 4.78
N TYR A 32 -0.30 -14.54 4.25
CA TYR A 32 1.01 -13.92 4.30
C TYR A 32 1.44 -13.62 2.88
N LEU A 33 1.56 -12.34 2.58
CA LEU A 33 2.08 -11.85 1.30
C LEU A 33 3.51 -11.39 1.56
N HIS A 34 4.44 -12.33 1.43
CA HIS A 34 5.88 -12.02 1.47
C HIS A 34 6.30 -11.29 0.20
N HIS A 35 7.27 -10.38 0.32
CA HIS A 35 7.84 -9.65 -0.81
C HIS A 35 6.75 -9.06 -1.73
N ALA A 36 5.88 -8.23 -1.14
CA ALA A 36 4.78 -7.60 -1.85
C ALA A 36 4.88 -6.07 -1.81
N ALA A 37 4.14 -5.43 -2.71
CA ALA A 37 3.98 -4.00 -2.82
C ALA A 37 2.49 -3.63 -2.77
N VAL A 38 2.15 -2.60 -2.00
CA VAL A 38 0.79 -2.04 -1.92
C VAL A 38 0.83 -0.57 -2.31
N ALA A 39 0.03 -0.21 -3.31
CA ALA A 39 -0.16 1.19 -3.72
C ALA A 39 -1.29 1.82 -2.92
N VAL A 40 -1.04 3.00 -2.36
CA VAL A 40 -2.02 3.83 -1.68
C VAL A 40 -2.07 5.19 -2.36
N ASP A 41 -3.26 5.66 -2.75
CA ASP A 41 -3.40 6.99 -3.35
C ASP A 41 -3.31 8.14 -2.33
N GLY A 42 -3.36 9.37 -2.82
CA GLY A 42 -3.33 10.57 -1.99
C GLY A 42 -4.55 10.77 -1.07
N GLN A 43 -5.61 9.97 -1.24
CA GLN A 43 -6.78 9.95 -0.35
C GLN A 43 -6.70 8.84 0.70
N GLY A 44 -5.66 7.99 0.64
CA GLY A 44 -5.47 6.87 1.56
C GLY A 44 -6.16 5.58 1.10
N MET A 45 -6.62 5.48 -0.14
CA MET A 45 -7.24 4.27 -0.68
C MET A 45 -6.18 3.31 -1.19
N ILE A 46 -6.31 2.02 -0.88
CA ILE A 46 -5.50 0.96 -1.48
C ILE A 46 -5.94 0.77 -2.93
N CYS A 47 -5.06 1.05 -3.89
CA CYS A 47 -5.36 0.99 -5.32
C CYS A 47 -4.86 -0.29 -6.00
N ALA A 48 -3.77 -0.86 -5.50
CA ALA A 48 -3.18 -2.08 -6.04
C ALA A 48 -2.43 -2.86 -4.95
N VAL A 49 -2.41 -4.18 -5.11
CA VAL A 49 -1.58 -5.10 -4.32
C VAL A 49 -0.88 -6.03 -5.31
N VAL A 50 0.46 -5.99 -5.33
CA VAL A 50 1.28 -6.84 -6.19
C VAL A 50 2.14 -7.72 -5.30
N GLN A 51 2.04 -9.03 -5.50
CA GLN A 51 2.87 -10.02 -4.82
C GLN A 51 3.98 -10.50 -5.76
N SER A 52 5.19 -10.69 -5.24
CA SER A 52 6.24 -11.39 -5.97
C SER A 52 5.79 -12.82 -6.28
N ARG A 53 5.80 -13.16 -7.56
CA ARG A 53 5.45 -14.47 -8.12
C ARG A 53 6.29 -14.67 -9.39
N GLU A 54 6.29 -15.88 -9.95
CA GLU A 54 6.99 -16.14 -11.21
C GLU A 54 6.59 -15.11 -12.28
N GLY A 55 7.59 -14.43 -12.85
CA GLY A 55 7.42 -13.35 -13.82
C GLY A 55 7.29 -11.93 -13.23
N VAL A 56 7.30 -11.76 -11.91
CA VAL A 56 7.37 -10.45 -11.23
C VAL A 56 8.67 -10.38 -10.45
N GLU A 57 9.69 -9.75 -11.05
CA GLU A 57 11.03 -9.63 -10.47
C GLU A 57 11.07 -8.57 -9.35
N ASP A 58 10.46 -7.40 -9.57
CA ASP A 58 10.31 -6.34 -8.56
C ASP A 58 8.83 -5.93 -8.42
N PRO A 59 8.17 -6.26 -7.29
CA PRO A 59 6.82 -5.82 -6.99
C PRO A 59 6.64 -4.30 -7.04
N ARG A 60 7.67 -3.50 -6.74
CA ARG A 60 7.62 -2.04 -6.82
C ARG A 60 7.47 -1.56 -8.25
N GLU A 61 8.30 -2.08 -9.17
CA GLU A 61 8.26 -1.70 -10.59
C GLU A 61 6.90 -2.06 -11.21
N GLU A 62 6.38 -3.24 -10.86
CA GLU A 62 5.07 -3.66 -11.37
C GLU A 62 3.93 -2.79 -10.80
N VAL A 63 4.02 -2.35 -9.53
CA VAL A 63 3.08 -1.36 -8.98
C VAL A 63 3.17 -0.04 -9.74
N LEU A 64 4.37 0.50 -9.95
CA LEU A 64 4.56 1.77 -10.68
C LEU A 64 3.94 1.69 -12.08
N LYS A 65 4.18 0.58 -12.78
CA LYS A 65 3.62 0.31 -14.10
C LYS A 65 2.10 0.20 -14.10
N VAL A 66 1.51 -0.57 -13.18
CA VAL A 66 0.04 -0.73 -13.06
C VAL A 66 -0.63 0.60 -12.73
N MET A 67 -0.01 1.41 -11.88
CA MET A 67 -0.55 2.71 -11.47
C MET A 67 -0.28 3.83 -12.48
N GLY A 68 0.63 3.62 -13.44
CA GLY A 68 1.10 4.66 -14.35
C GLY A 68 1.89 5.76 -13.62
N TRP A 69 2.53 5.42 -12.49
CA TRP A 69 3.30 6.36 -11.68
C TRP A 69 4.78 6.33 -12.04
N THR A 70 5.46 7.45 -11.78
CA THR A 70 6.92 7.52 -11.78
C THR A 70 7.50 7.40 -10.37
N ASP A 71 8.78 7.03 -10.26
CA ASP A 71 9.49 6.94 -8.98
C ASP A 71 9.49 8.23 -8.14
N LYS A 72 9.16 9.37 -8.75
CA LYS A 72 9.14 10.68 -8.08
C LYS A 72 7.77 11.08 -7.56
N GLU A 73 6.73 10.37 -7.99
CA GLU A 73 5.33 10.69 -7.69
C GLU A 73 4.84 10.04 -6.39
N ALA A 74 5.37 8.86 -6.06
CA ALA A 74 5.00 8.13 -4.86
C ALA A 74 6.13 8.06 -3.84
N ASP A 75 5.80 8.24 -2.56
CA ASP A 75 6.74 8.00 -1.47
C ASP A 75 6.85 6.49 -1.21
N VAL A 76 8.06 5.96 -1.12
CA VAL A 76 8.31 4.54 -0.87
C VAL A 76 8.55 4.31 0.61
N VAL A 77 7.76 3.41 1.21
CA VAL A 77 7.93 2.96 2.59
C VAL A 77 8.26 1.48 2.58
N GLN A 78 9.46 1.12 3.05
CA GLN A 78 9.93 -0.25 3.01
C GLN A 78 10.11 -0.82 4.43
N CYS A 79 9.52 -1.99 4.68
CA CYS A 79 9.77 -2.76 5.90
C CYS A 79 11.24 -3.14 6.01
N ARG A 80 11.76 -3.05 7.22
CA ARG A 80 13.03 -3.66 7.61
C ARG A 80 12.84 -5.14 7.87
N GLU A 81 13.94 -5.85 8.08
CA GLU A 81 13.90 -7.25 8.49
C GLU A 81 13.10 -7.42 9.80
N GLY A 82 12.17 -8.38 9.81
CA GLY A 82 11.28 -8.65 10.93
C GLY A 82 10.06 -7.71 11.03
N GLU A 83 9.97 -6.67 10.21
CA GLU A 83 8.79 -5.79 10.15
C GLU A 83 7.75 -6.31 9.14
N PHE A 84 6.48 -6.05 9.41
CA PHE A 84 5.37 -6.38 8.54
C PHE A 84 4.25 -5.35 8.67
N PHE A 85 3.43 -5.26 7.64
CA PHE A 85 2.17 -4.52 7.67
C PHE A 85 1.02 -5.43 8.10
N PHE A 86 0.12 -4.90 8.93
CA PHE A 86 -1.12 -5.55 9.36
C PHE A 86 -2.25 -4.52 9.31
N PRO A 87 -3.50 -4.93 9.00
CA PRO A 87 -4.66 -4.05 9.14
C PRO A 87 -4.74 -3.43 10.54
N GLY A 88 -5.22 -2.19 10.63
CA GLY A 88 -5.45 -1.55 11.93
C GLY A 88 -6.39 -2.39 12.80
N PHE A 89 -6.17 -2.37 14.11
CA PHE A 89 -7.08 -3.01 15.06
C PHE A 89 -8.39 -2.21 15.16
N ILE A 90 -9.51 -2.93 15.23
CA ILE A 90 -10.87 -2.41 15.39
C ILE A 90 -11.40 -2.84 16.75
#